data_AF-A0A6G2KTF7-F1
#
_entry.id   AF-A0A6G2KTF7-F1
#
_cell.length_a   1.000
_cell.length_b   1.000
_cell.length_c   1.000
_cell.angle_alpha   90.00
_cell.angle_beta   90.00
_cell.angle_gamma   90.00
#
_symmetry.space_group_name_H-M   'P 1'
#
loop_
_entity.id
_entity.type
_entity.pdbx_description
1 polymer ?
#
loop_
_entity_poly.entity_id
_entity_poly.type
_entity_poly.pdbx_seq_one_letter_code
_entity_poly.pdbx_strand_id
1 'polypeptide(L)'
;MVLLTAGVVPLAYGHGLGFDSLTVNINGTSYDITAEIPTEFSDDSGRLTVTIDEAAGDDISDAVLWLGIVHTGEYIFQDTFFAPGGVAALHMGYRQGDTIIDAQRQDGVISADADGVEIRGPFFDVGGLYTIHVRPISINGVDITDDTLHILDLLVLDEDIHTGMGINNQSIQFTTKSYFDRISNLQYDADLGRITFEMPFDWSASRISHIPVIHQEVHFPKDFEEFATRGYIGKINNVTLFRSSVTVDDFTNIDERTVHFVILQDHINIIKSRMDRSSDATPDTMAFTLEKTQDIRSQLSAYSRNGDFQVDMTWEPEVVLPEQETKFIFTIRDAYT
;
A
#
# COMPACT_ATOMS: atom_id res chain seq x y z
N MET A 1 -15.41 29.86 -31.46
CA MET A 1 -14.39 29.87 -30.41
C MET A 1 -15.00 29.17 -29.21
N VAL A 2 -14.76 27.85 -29.09
CA VAL A 2 -15.30 27.04 -28.01
C VAL A 2 -14.31 27.11 -26.87
N LEU A 3 -14.73 27.73 -25.77
CA LEU A 3 -13.95 27.83 -24.55
C LEU A 3 -14.00 26.46 -23.86
N LEU A 4 -12.92 25.69 -23.92
CA LEU A 4 -12.77 24.52 -23.05
C LEU A 4 -12.43 25.04 -21.65
N THR A 5 -13.42 25.03 -20.77
CA THR A 5 -13.19 25.07 -19.33
C THR A 5 -12.68 23.69 -18.91
N ALA A 6 -11.39 23.60 -18.60
CA ALA A 6 -10.83 22.46 -17.89
C ALA A 6 -11.36 22.52 -16.44
N GLY A 7 -12.45 21.80 -16.18
CA GLY A 7 -12.84 21.50 -14.81
C GLY A 7 -11.83 20.53 -14.24
N VAL A 8 -11.13 20.94 -13.19
CA VAL A 8 -10.41 20.02 -12.31
C VAL A 8 -11.49 19.13 -11.70
N VAL A 9 -11.52 17.87 -12.12
CA VAL A 9 -12.33 16.85 -11.46
C VAL A 9 -11.65 16.61 -10.10
N PRO A 10 -12.35 16.76 -8.96
CA PRO A 10 -11.76 16.43 -7.67
C PRO A 10 -11.28 14.98 -7.73
N LEU A 11 -10.04 14.78 -7.32
CA LEU A 11 -9.39 13.47 -7.27
C LEU A 11 -10.29 12.50 -6.52
N ALA A 12 -10.62 11.39 -7.16
CA ALA A 12 -11.25 10.26 -6.49
C ALA A 12 -10.39 9.89 -5.28
N TYR A 13 -11.01 9.77 -4.12
CA TYR A 13 -10.41 9.36 -2.84
C TYR A 13 -9.33 8.30 -3.06
N GLY A 14 -8.07 8.74 -3.02
CA GLY A 14 -6.92 7.87 -3.14
C GLY A 14 -6.71 7.27 -1.76
N HIS A 15 -7.13 6.03 -1.56
CA HIS A 15 -6.80 5.32 -0.33
C HIS A 15 -5.46 4.61 -0.55
N GLY A 16 -4.47 5.00 0.23
CA GLY A 16 -3.38 4.13 0.62
C GLY A 16 -2.03 4.48 0.02
N LEU A 17 -1.85 4.62 -1.30
CA LEU A 17 -0.51 4.82 -1.85
C LEU A 17 0.00 6.24 -1.63
N GLY A 18 0.72 6.44 -0.53
CA GLY A 18 1.34 7.72 -0.18
C GLY A 18 0.35 8.86 0.07
N PHE A 19 -0.97 8.62 0.05
CA PHE A 19 -1.99 9.64 0.24
C PHE A 19 -3.24 9.04 0.88
N ASP A 20 -3.90 9.80 1.75
CA ASP A 20 -5.23 9.51 2.27
C ASP A 20 -5.97 10.79 2.67
N SER A 21 -7.30 10.73 2.73
CA SER A 21 -8.14 11.87 3.11
C SER A 21 -9.42 11.47 3.86
N LEU A 22 -9.85 12.35 4.77
CA LEU A 22 -11.08 12.18 5.56
C LEU A 22 -11.78 13.52 5.74
N THR A 23 -13.10 13.54 5.53
CA THR A 23 -13.96 14.68 5.89
C THR A 23 -14.52 14.49 7.30
N VAL A 24 -14.35 15.50 8.16
CA VAL A 24 -14.78 15.50 9.56
C VAL A 24 -15.63 16.72 9.87
N ASN A 25 -16.51 16.61 10.88
CA ASN A 25 -17.25 17.77 11.39
C ASN A 25 -16.66 18.20 12.73
N ILE A 26 -16.16 19.43 12.80
CA ILE A 26 -15.58 20.02 14.00
C ILE A 26 -16.39 21.27 14.34
N ASN A 27 -17.01 21.29 15.52
CA ASN A 27 -17.84 22.40 16.01
C ASN A 27 -18.93 22.87 15.01
N GLY A 28 -19.45 21.97 14.18
CA GLY A 28 -20.49 22.27 13.19
C GLY A 28 -19.97 22.66 11.81
N THR A 29 -18.66 22.87 11.64
CA THR A 29 -18.01 23.12 10.35
C THR A 29 -17.41 21.84 9.79
N SER A 30 -17.48 21.65 8.47
CA SER A 30 -16.91 20.49 7.79
C SER A 30 -15.48 20.79 7.34
N TYR A 31 -14.54 19.94 7.71
CA TYR A 31 -13.13 20.04 7.34
C TYR A 31 -12.67 18.80 6.59
N ASP A 32 -11.83 18.98 5.59
CA ASP A 32 -11.10 17.91 4.93
C ASP A 32 -9.70 17.84 5.53
N ILE A 33 -9.33 16.69 6.07
CA ILE A 33 -7.98 16.38 6.52
C ILE A 33 -7.35 15.48 5.47
N THR A 34 -6.16 15.84 5.00
CA THR A 34 -5.38 15.05 4.05
C THR A 34 -3.99 14.80 4.61
N ALA A 35 -3.42 13.65 4.27
CA ALA A 35 -2.05 13.32 4.59
C ALA A 35 -1.36 12.75 3.35
N GLU A 36 -0.12 13.15 3.10
CA GLU A 36 0.68 12.72 1.94
C GLU A 36 2.12 12.39 2.36
N ILE A 37 2.65 11.27 1.87
CA ILE A 37 4.03 10.80 2.03
C ILE A 37 4.51 10.14 0.72
N PRO A 38 5.80 10.16 0.36
CA PRO A 38 6.30 9.40 -0.77
C PRO A 38 5.94 7.91 -0.67
N THR A 39 5.52 7.32 -1.79
CA THR A 39 5.22 5.88 -1.88
C THR A 39 6.48 5.01 -1.81
N GLU A 40 7.64 5.60 -2.10
CA GLU A 40 8.95 4.99 -2.00
C GLU A 40 9.89 6.04 -1.41
N PHE A 41 10.76 5.63 -0.49
CA PHE A 41 11.78 6.52 0.06
C PHE A 41 13.07 6.38 -0.75
N SER A 42 13.61 7.51 -1.18
CA SER A 42 14.93 7.60 -1.81
C SER A 42 15.90 8.29 -0.87
N ASP A 43 17.12 7.77 -0.77
CA ASP A 43 18.21 8.40 -0.03
C ASP A 43 17.89 8.68 1.44
N ASP A 44 17.15 7.78 2.10
CA ASP A 44 16.85 7.88 3.53
C ASP A 44 16.15 9.20 3.91
N SER A 45 15.33 9.71 3.00
CA SER A 45 14.62 10.98 3.13
C SER A 45 13.19 10.91 2.59
N GLY A 46 12.32 11.75 3.13
CA GLY A 46 10.91 11.80 2.77
C GLY A 46 10.24 13.06 3.32
N ARG A 47 9.01 13.32 2.89
CA ARG A 47 8.22 14.46 3.37
C ARG A 47 6.81 13.99 3.70
N LEU A 48 6.42 14.11 4.96
CA LEU A 48 5.02 13.99 5.36
C LEU A 48 4.38 15.37 5.34
N THR A 49 3.26 15.52 4.63
CA THR A 49 2.45 16.74 4.66
C THR A 49 1.07 16.39 5.17
N VAL A 50 0.62 17.09 6.22
CA VAL A 50 -0.76 17.02 6.72
C VAL A 50 -1.41 18.36 6.47
N THR A 51 -2.56 18.36 5.80
CA THR A 51 -3.32 19.57 5.52
C THR A 51 -4.72 19.44 6.09
N ILE A 52 -5.21 20.50 6.71
CA ILE A 52 -6.61 20.67 7.08
C ILE A 52 -7.17 21.90 6.39
N ASP A 53 -8.29 21.74 5.68
CA ASP A 53 -8.99 22.80 4.96
C ASP A 53 -10.49 22.75 5.24
N GLU A 54 -11.21 23.87 5.10
CA GLU A 54 -12.68 23.81 5.12
C GLU A 54 -13.20 23.14 3.85
N ALA A 55 -14.07 22.13 3.99
CA ALA A 55 -14.60 21.38 2.86
C ALA A 55 -15.46 22.23 1.90
N ALA A 56 -15.92 23.41 2.36
CA ALA A 56 -16.60 24.40 1.53
C ALA A 56 -15.65 25.13 0.54
N GLY A 57 -14.34 24.98 0.71
CA GLY A 57 -13.30 25.63 -0.08
C GLY A 57 -12.90 27.02 0.43
N ASP A 58 -13.24 27.35 1.67
CA ASP A 58 -12.77 28.57 2.34
C ASP A 58 -11.37 28.32 2.93
N ASP A 59 -10.45 29.27 2.71
CA ASP A 59 -9.09 29.17 3.22
C ASP A 59 -9.08 29.27 4.76
N ILE A 60 -8.31 28.39 5.41
CA ILE A 60 -7.98 28.58 6.82
C ILE A 60 -6.68 29.36 6.97
N SER A 61 -6.65 30.28 7.94
CA SER A 61 -5.50 31.15 8.21
C SER A 61 -4.37 30.43 8.95
N ASP A 62 -4.71 29.60 9.93
CA ASP A 62 -3.79 28.76 10.68
C ASP A 62 -4.54 27.64 11.42
N ALA A 63 -3.79 26.62 11.81
CA ALA A 63 -4.23 25.60 12.74
C ALA A 63 -3.12 25.25 13.74
N VAL A 64 -3.51 24.70 14.89
CA VAL A 64 -2.61 23.98 15.77
C VAL A 64 -3.03 22.52 15.77
N LEU A 65 -2.12 21.62 15.38
CA LEU A 65 -2.39 20.20 15.19
C LEU A 65 -1.47 19.38 16.09
N TRP A 66 -2.04 18.48 16.88
CA TRP A 66 -1.26 17.37 17.41
C TRP A 66 -1.18 16.29 16.33
N LEU A 67 0.03 15.86 16.01
CA LEU A 67 0.30 14.82 15.02
C LEU A 67 1.02 13.65 15.69
N GLY A 68 0.59 12.44 15.37
CA GLY A 68 1.26 11.21 15.74
C GLY A 68 1.47 10.33 14.50
N ILE A 69 2.64 9.71 14.39
CA ILE A 69 2.97 8.72 13.37
C ILE A 69 3.08 7.37 14.07
N VAL A 70 2.21 6.45 13.70
CA VAL A 70 2.22 5.06 14.16
C VAL A 70 2.72 4.18 13.03
N HIS A 71 3.69 3.33 13.35
CA HIS A 71 4.22 2.34 12.42
C HIS A 71 4.50 1.04 13.19
N THR A 72 4.19 -0.11 12.60
CA THR A 72 4.28 -1.43 13.26
C THR A 72 3.55 -1.52 14.61
N GLY A 73 2.48 -0.73 14.78
CA GLY A 73 1.65 -0.70 16.00
C GLY A 73 2.18 0.19 17.13
N GLU A 74 3.31 0.88 16.96
CA GLU A 74 3.89 1.77 17.95
C GLU A 74 3.99 3.22 17.44
N TYR A 75 3.89 4.20 18.33
CA TYR A 75 4.19 5.59 17.99
C TYR A 75 5.69 5.75 17.77
N ILE A 76 6.09 6.03 16.53
CA ILE A 76 7.47 6.36 16.18
C ILE A 76 7.74 7.87 16.27
N PHE A 77 6.67 8.68 16.26
CA PHE A 77 6.74 10.12 16.45
C PHE A 77 5.41 10.68 16.97
N GLN A 78 5.46 11.72 17.79
CA GLN A 78 4.31 12.56 18.12
C GLN A 78 4.78 13.95 18.60
N ASP A 79 4.15 15.02 18.13
CA ASP A 79 4.38 16.38 18.64
C ASP A 79 3.21 17.31 18.25
N THR A 80 3.24 18.55 18.75
CA THR A 80 2.23 19.59 18.44
C THR A 80 2.82 20.64 17.51
N PHE A 81 2.10 20.95 16.44
CA PHE A 81 2.53 21.84 15.37
C PHE A 81 1.60 23.02 15.19
N PHE A 82 2.18 24.21 15.04
CA PHE A 82 1.52 25.35 14.42
C PHE A 82 1.67 25.20 12.90
N ALA A 83 0.53 25.17 12.22
CA ALA A 83 0.37 24.92 10.79
C ALA A 83 -0.22 26.17 10.11
N PRO A 84 0.62 27.11 9.66
CA PRO A 84 0.16 28.28 8.89
C PRO A 84 -0.58 27.84 7.64
N GLY A 85 -1.74 28.45 7.39
CA GLY A 85 -2.58 28.07 6.24
C GLY A 85 -3.13 26.64 6.32
N GLY A 86 -3.10 26.00 7.49
CA GLY A 86 -3.58 24.63 7.65
C GLY A 86 -2.60 23.53 7.26
N VAL A 87 -1.38 23.88 6.85
CA VAL A 87 -0.40 22.92 6.35
C VAL A 87 0.69 22.68 7.39
N ALA A 88 0.87 21.42 7.80
CA ALA A 88 2.00 20.97 8.59
C ALA A 88 2.90 20.07 7.73
N ALA A 89 4.10 20.54 7.40
CA ALA A 89 5.07 19.79 6.61
C ALA A 89 6.26 19.32 7.47
N LEU A 90 6.59 18.03 7.40
CA LEU A 90 7.68 17.40 8.13
C LEU A 90 8.66 16.78 7.14
N HIS A 91 9.89 17.28 7.11
CA HIS A 91 11.00 16.69 6.38
C HIS A 91 11.59 15.59 7.23
N MET A 92 11.42 14.36 6.78
CA MET A 92 11.80 13.17 7.49
C MET A 92 13.20 12.76 7.01
N GLY A 93 14.12 12.57 7.95
CA GLY A 93 15.48 12.09 7.73
C GLY A 93 15.75 10.81 8.53
N TYR A 94 16.58 9.92 8.00
CA TYR A 94 16.95 8.72 8.76
C TYR A 94 17.86 9.04 9.94
N ARG A 95 17.59 8.39 11.07
CA ARG A 95 18.53 8.28 12.18
C ARG A 95 18.21 7.06 13.04
N GLN A 96 19.24 6.28 13.36
CA GLN A 96 19.17 5.21 14.36
C GLN A 96 18.87 5.76 15.77
N GLY A 97 17.96 5.09 16.49
CA GLY A 97 17.57 5.42 17.87
C GLY A 97 16.36 6.34 17.96
N ASP A 98 16.29 7.14 19.03
CA ASP A 98 15.14 8.01 19.28
C ASP A 98 14.97 9.09 18.21
N THR A 99 13.71 9.30 17.83
CA THR A 99 13.31 10.39 16.94
C THR A 99 13.63 11.75 17.56
N ILE A 100 14.35 12.59 16.82
CA ILE A 100 14.62 13.98 17.17
C ILE A 100 13.95 14.93 16.20
N ILE A 101 13.72 16.15 16.68
CA ILE A 101 13.19 17.25 15.89
C ILE A 101 14.17 18.43 15.97
N ASP A 102 14.54 18.97 14.82
CA ASP A 102 15.43 20.12 14.71
C ASP A 102 14.58 21.39 14.51
N ALA A 103 13.93 21.83 15.60
CA ALA A 103 13.09 23.01 15.58
C ALA A 103 13.06 23.77 16.90
N GLN A 104 12.75 25.06 16.79
CA GLN A 104 12.40 25.88 17.94
C GLN A 104 10.97 25.60 18.40
N ARG A 105 10.79 25.59 19.72
CA ARG A 105 9.50 25.42 20.38
C ARG A 105 9.09 26.72 21.04
N GLN A 106 7.85 27.13 20.83
CA GLN A 106 7.22 28.20 21.59
C GLN A 106 6.02 27.61 22.34
N ASP A 107 6.04 27.68 23.67
CA ASP A 107 5.00 27.13 24.54
C ASP A 107 4.63 25.65 24.26
N GLY A 108 5.61 24.86 23.84
CA GLY A 108 5.42 23.44 23.51
C GLY A 108 4.89 23.16 22.11
N VAL A 109 4.74 24.19 21.27
CA VAL A 109 4.29 24.09 19.87
C VAL A 109 5.48 24.34 18.92
N ILE A 110 5.55 23.55 17.86
CA ILE A 110 6.58 23.63 16.82
C ILE A 110 5.99 24.32 15.60
N SER A 111 6.65 25.36 15.09
CA SER A 111 6.24 25.98 13.84
C SER A 111 6.63 25.08 12.67
N ALA A 112 5.65 24.50 11.98
CA ALA A 112 5.83 23.78 10.73
C ALA A 112 5.15 24.59 9.63
N ASP A 113 5.88 25.54 9.04
CA ASP A 113 5.39 26.34 7.92
C ASP A 113 5.57 25.59 6.58
N ALA A 114 5.36 26.29 5.46
CA ALA A 114 5.48 25.70 4.12
C ALA A 114 6.89 25.13 3.83
N ASP A 115 7.94 25.67 4.48
CA ASP A 115 9.31 25.20 4.37
C ASP A 115 9.54 23.94 5.22
N GLY A 116 8.62 23.62 6.13
CA GLY A 116 8.58 22.40 6.93
C GLY A 116 9.61 22.33 8.05
N VAL A 117 9.50 21.29 8.87
CA VAL A 117 10.40 21.03 10.00
C VAL A 117 11.16 19.73 9.79
N GLU A 118 12.46 19.72 10.10
CA GLU A 118 13.26 18.50 10.01
C GLU A 118 13.07 17.61 11.24
N ILE A 119 12.64 16.38 10.99
CA ILE A 119 12.58 15.30 11.98
C ILE A 119 13.52 14.17 11.55
N ARG A 120 14.28 13.61 12.49
CA ARG A 120 15.18 12.50 12.21
C ARG A 120 14.94 11.33 13.15
N GLY A 121 14.63 10.17 12.61
CA GLY A 121 14.29 8.95 13.34
C GLY A 121 14.37 7.72 12.43
N PRO A 122 13.99 6.54 12.91
CA PRO A 122 14.05 5.30 12.14
C PRO A 122 12.85 5.18 11.18
N PHE A 123 12.55 6.26 10.45
CA PHE A 123 11.39 6.37 9.56
C PHE A 123 11.52 5.61 8.24
N PHE A 124 12.74 5.25 7.86
CA PHE A 124 13.06 4.73 6.53
C PHE A 124 13.77 3.38 6.58
N ASP A 125 13.88 2.79 7.77
CA ASP A 125 14.41 1.43 7.90
C ASP A 125 13.46 0.39 7.27
N VAL A 126 12.17 0.73 7.12
CA VAL A 126 11.13 -0.24 6.77
C VAL A 126 9.96 0.41 6.02
N GLY A 127 9.45 -0.26 4.98
CA GLY A 127 8.20 0.13 4.31
C GLY A 127 6.96 -0.40 5.05
N GLY A 128 5.78 -0.24 4.45
CA GLY A 128 4.50 -0.74 4.98
C GLY A 128 3.53 0.36 5.39
N LEU A 129 2.63 0.05 6.34
CA LEU A 129 1.56 0.94 6.76
C LEU A 129 2.06 1.99 7.79
N TYR A 130 1.85 3.25 7.47
CA TYR A 130 2.03 4.41 8.34
C TYR A 130 0.66 5.01 8.66
N THR A 131 0.26 4.89 9.93
CA THR A 131 -1.00 5.45 10.41
C THR A 131 -0.74 6.83 11.01
N ILE A 132 -1.33 7.84 10.41
CA ILE A 132 -1.22 9.24 10.83
C ILE A 132 -2.42 9.57 11.71
N HIS A 133 -2.13 9.91 12.96
CA HIS A 133 -3.10 10.40 13.91
C HIS A 133 -3.07 11.92 13.95
N VAL A 134 -4.22 12.54 13.70
CA VAL A 134 -4.39 13.99 13.68
C VAL A 134 -5.43 14.37 14.72
N ARG A 135 -5.07 15.30 15.61
CA ARG A 135 -6.02 15.94 16.53
C ARG A 135 -5.88 17.46 16.43
N PRO A 136 -6.87 18.14 15.82
CA PRO A 136 -6.92 19.59 15.81
C PRO A 136 -7.08 20.17 17.22
N ILE A 137 -6.22 21.11 17.59
CA ILE A 137 -6.24 21.83 18.87
C ILE A 137 -6.91 23.19 18.70
N SER A 138 -6.60 23.90 17.61
CA SER A 138 -7.27 25.14 17.23
C SER A 138 -7.28 25.31 15.72
N ILE A 139 -8.29 25.99 15.19
CA ILE A 139 -8.37 26.39 13.77
C ILE A 139 -8.78 27.86 13.73
N ASN A 140 -8.11 28.69 12.93
CA ASN A 140 -8.37 30.13 12.83
C ASN A 140 -8.37 30.84 14.19
N GLY A 141 -7.46 30.44 15.08
CA GLY A 141 -7.37 30.96 16.45
C GLY A 141 -8.54 30.58 17.38
N VAL A 142 -9.44 29.67 16.96
CA VAL A 142 -10.54 29.15 17.79
C VAL A 142 -10.15 27.79 18.35
N ASP A 143 -10.13 27.67 19.67
CA ASP A 143 -9.85 26.42 20.37
C ASP A 143 -10.92 25.35 20.09
N ILE A 144 -10.45 24.12 19.89
CA ILE A 144 -11.29 22.94 19.67
C ILE A 144 -11.31 22.13 20.96
N THR A 145 -12.50 21.92 21.52
CA THR A 145 -12.67 21.18 22.77
C THR A 145 -12.84 19.68 22.58
N ASP A 146 -13.11 19.25 21.35
CA ASP A 146 -13.20 17.85 20.96
C ASP A 146 -11.78 17.25 20.89
N ASP A 147 -11.54 16.15 21.59
CA ASP A 147 -10.25 15.46 21.64
C ASP A 147 -10.19 14.24 20.72
N THR A 148 -11.17 14.10 19.82
CA THR A 148 -11.25 13.02 18.83
C THR A 148 -9.98 12.92 18.00
N LEU A 149 -9.50 11.69 17.84
CA LEU A 149 -8.38 11.36 16.99
C LEU A 149 -8.88 11.00 15.59
N HIS A 150 -8.42 11.73 14.58
CA HIS A 150 -8.67 11.41 13.19
C HIS A 150 -7.50 10.57 12.66
N ILE A 151 -7.82 9.52 11.91
CA ILE A 151 -6.87 8.49 11.50
C ILE A 151 -6.83 8.47 9.98
N LEU A 152 -5.63 8.61 9.42
CA LEU A 152 -5.33 8.49 8.00
C LEU A 152 -4.27 7.41 7.80
N ASP A 153 -4.40 6.61 6.75
CA ASP A 153 -3.52 5.47 6.51
C ASP A 153 -2.74 5.63 5.21
N LEU A 154 -1.42 5.75 5.34
CA LEU A 154 -0.48 5.91 4.24
C LEU A 154 0.36 4.63 4.08
N LEU A 155 0.46 4.14 2.86
CA LEU A 155 1.19 2.94 2.47
C LEU A 155 2.45 3.38 1.75
N VAL A 156 3.58 2.88 2.25
CA VAL A 156 4.90 2.98 1.63
C VAL A 156 5.27 1.58 1.15
N LEU A 157 5.86 1.48 -0.04
CA LEU A 157 6.39 0.22 -0.56
C LEU A 157 7.34 -0.42 0.45
N ASP A 158 7.06 -1.67 0.83
CA ASP A 158 7.99 -2.53 1.55
C ASP A 158 8.64 -3.50 0.57
N GLU A 159 9.95 -3.67 0.67
CA GLU A 159 10.73 -4.61 -0.13
C GLU A 159 11.61 -5.46 0.78
N ASP A 160 11.56 -6.77 0.63
CA ASP A 160 12.43 -7.71 1.36
C ASP A 160 13.06 -8.71 0.39
N ILE A 161 14.31 -9.10 0.69
CA ILE A 161 15.10 -10.04 -0.11
C ILE A 161 15.41 -11.26 0.73
N HIS A 162 14.92 -12.41 0.29
CA HIS A 162 15.14 -13.70 0.93
C HIS A 162 15.99 -14.62 0.05
N THR A 163 16.89 -15.39 0.66
CA THR A 163 17.65 -16.43 -0.04
C THR A 163 17.17 -17.81 0.36
N GLY A 164 16.60 -18.55 -0.59
CA GLY A 164 16.20 -19.95 -0.45
C GLY A 164 17.20 -20.91 -1.09
N MET A 165 17.04 -22.20 -0.81
CA MET A 165 17.84 -23.27 -1.40
C MET A 165 16.95 -24.14 -2.30
N GLY A 166 17.31 -24.29 -3.57
CA GLY A 166 16.65 -25.19 -4.51
C GLY A 166 17.04 -26.66 -4.31
N ILE A 167 16.35 -27.55 -5.03
CA ILE A 167 16.54 -29.03 -4.99
C ILE A 167 18.00 -29.43 -5.22
N ASN A 168 18.73 -28.70 -6.06
CA ASN A 168 20.13 -28.98 -6.39
C ASN A 168 21.15 -28.26 -5.48
N ASN A 169 20.73 -27.80 -4.30
CA ASN A 169 21.52 -26.93 -3.40
C ASN A 169 22.00 -25.63 -4.08
N GLN A 170 21.26 -25.16 -5.07
CA GLN A 170 21.48 -23.86 -5.68
C GLN A 170 20.85 -22.78 -4.80
N SER A 171 21.58 -21.70 -4.58
CA SER A 171 21.10 -20.53 -3.86
C SER A 171 20.21 -19.70 -4.78
N ILE A 172 19.03 -19.31 -4.31
CA ILE A 172 18.04 -18.60 -5.11
C ILE A 172 17.53 -17.41 -4.33
N GLN A 173 17.54 -16.26 -4.99
CA GLN A 173 17.03 -15.03 -4.42
C GLN A 173 15.55 -14.86 -4.77
N PHE A 174 14.75 -14.59 -3.76
CA PHE A 174 13.36 -14.19 -3.88
C PHE A 174 13.25 -12.76 -3.34
N THR A 175 12.63 -11.87 -4.10
CA THR A 175 12.32 -10.51 -3.63
C THR A 175 10.82 -10.41 -3.46
N THR A 176 10.35 -9.92 -2.33
CA THR A 176 8.93 -9.60 -2.13
C THR A 176 8.73 -8.11 -2.05
N LYS A 177 7.69 -7.62 -2.72
CA LYS A 177 7.25 -6.24 -2.61
C LYS A 177 5.83 -6.18 -2.09
N SER A 178 5.58 -5.34 -1.09
CA SER A 178 4.25 -5.07 -0.57
C SER A 178 3.84 -3.64 -0.79
N TYR A 179 2.68 -3.46 -1.39
CA TYR A 179 2.02 -2.18 -1.55
C TYR A 179 0.93 -1.97 -0.47
N PHE A 180 1.05 -2.67 0.66
CA PHE A 180 0.12 -2.57 1.77
C PHE A 180 0.84 -2.48 3.11
N ASP A 181 1.21 -3.61 3.70
CA ASP A 181 1.91 -3.66 4.98
C ASP A 181 3.07 -4.64 4.90
N ARG A 182 3.94 -4.64 5.91
CA ARG A 182 5.18 -5.37 5.90
C ARG A 182 4.99 -6.87 5.66
N ILE A 183 5.81 -7.43 4.77
CA ILE A 183 5.92 -8.88 4.61
C ILE A 183 6.92 -9.45 5.62
N SER A 184 6.63 -10.64 6.11
CA SER A 184 7.50 -11.39 7.01
C SER A 184 7.42 -12.89 6.74
N ASN A 185 8.35 -13.63 7.37
CA ASN A 185 8.36 -15.09 7.38
C ASN A 185 8.31 -15.74 5.99
N LEU A 186 9.05 -15.18 5.03
CA LEU A 186 9.20 -15.82 3.72
C LEU A 186 9.88 -17.19 3.89
N GLN A 187 9.25 -18.22 3.34
CA GLN A 187 9.80 -19.56 3.27
C GLN A 187 9.64 -20.10 1.86
N TYR A 188 10.67 -20.78 1.39
CA TYR A 188 10.68 -21.50 0.13
C TYR A 188 10.79 -23.01 0.40
N ASP A 189 9.81 -23.77 -0.08
CA ASP A 189 9.80 -25.23 -0.08
C ASP A 189 10.04 -25.75 -1.50
N ALA A 190 11.25 -26.25 -1.72
CA ALA A 190 11.72 -26.71 -3.02
C ALA A 190 10.99 -27.98 -3.49
N ASP A 191 10.72 -28.91 -2.57
CA ASP A 191 10.06 -30.19 -2.87
C ASP A 191 8.62 -29.96 -3.34
N LEU A 192 7.91 -29.05 -2.69
CA LEU A 192 6.53 -28.71 -3.03
C LEU A 192 6.42 -27.67 -4.15
N GLY A 193 7.49 -26.93 -4.44
CA GLY A 193 7.43 -25.77 -5.32
C GLY A 193 6.45 -24.75 -4.76
N ARG A 194 6.68 -24.36 -3.50
CA ARG A 194 5.81 -23.45 -2.74
C ARG A 194 6.62 -22.32 -2.12
N ILE A 195 6.10 -21.10 -2.21
CA ILE A 195 6.57 -19.95 -1.44
C ILE A 195 5.45 -19.56 -0.48
N THR A 196 5.78 -19.29 0.78
CA THR A 196 4.84 -18.74 1.76
C THR A 196 5.43 -17.50 2.40
N PHE A 197 4.58 -16.55 2.75
CA PHE A 197 4.94 -15.34 3.48
C PHE A 197 3.69 -14.79 4.16
N GLU A 198 3.84 -13.88 5.12
CA GLU A 198 2.69 -13.31 5.81
C GLU A 198 2.84 -11.83 6.08
N MET A 199 1.70 -11.18 6.26
CA MET A 199 1.57 -9.76 6.49
C MET A 199 0.57 -9.54 7.63
N PRO A 200 0.82 -8.63 8.58
CA PRO A 200 -0.20 -8.23 9.57
C PRO A 200 -1.48 -7.77 8.87
N PHE A 201 -2.65 -8.18 9.39
CA PHE A 201 -3.91 -7.77 8.79
C PHE A 201 -5.06 -7.72 9.79
N ASP A 202 -5.65 -6.53 9.96
CA ASP A 202 -6.91 -6.36 10.69
C ASP A 202 -8.10 -6.70 9.78
N TRP A 203 -8.75 -7.82 10.09
CA TRP A 203 -9.94 -8.30 9.39
C TRP A 203 -11.24 -7.58 9.79
N SER A 204 -11.20 -6.52 10.60
CA SER A 204 -12.39 -5.76 11.00
C SER A 204 -13.13 -5.20 9.79
N ALA A 205 -14.47 -5.12 9.87
CA ALA A 205 -15.26 -4.58 8.77
C ALA A 205 -14.92 -3.12 8.46
N SER A 206 -14.61 -2.35 9.51
CA SER A 206 -14.11 -0.98 9.40
C SER A 206 -12.78 -0.90 8.68
N ARG A 207 -11.86 -1.86 8.89
CA ARG A 207 -10.60 -1.86 8.14
C ARG A 207 -10.84 -2.23 6.68
N ILE A 208 -11.51 -3.35 6.44
CA ILE A 208 -11.72 -3.88 5.08
C ILE A 208 -12.44 -2.87 4.19
N SER A 209 -13.43 -2.14 4.70
CA SER A 209 -14.21 -1.17 3.89
C SER A 209 -13.38 -0.02 3.31
N HIS A 210 -12.21 0.26 3.87
CA HIS A 210 -11.32 1.32 3.41
C HIS A 210 -10.15 0.79 2.57
N ILE A 211 -10.07 -0.53 2.34
CA ILE A 211 -9.02 -1.15 1.51
C ILE A 211 -9.60 -1.43 0.12
N PRO A 212 -9.23 -0.69 -0.93
CA PRO A 212 -9.71 -0.97 -2.28
C PRO A 212 -9.07 -2.24 -2.85
N VAL A 213 -7.76 -2.39 -2.64
CA VAL A 213 -6.95 -3.50 -3.16
C VAL A 213 -5.77 -3.79 -2.24
N ILE A 214 -5.40 -5.07 -2.11
CA ILE A 214 -4.10 -5.49 -1.58
C ILE A 214 -3.28 -5.99 -2.76
N HIS A 215 -2.11 -5.38 -2.97
CA HIS A 215 -1.16 -5.78 -4.01
C HIS A 215 0.13 -6.23 -3.34
N GLN A 216 0.52 -7.47 -3.58
CA GLN A 216 1.81 -8.04 -3.18
C GLN A 216 2.51 -8.65 -4.40
N GLU A 217 3.83 -8.70 -4.39
CA GLU A 217 4.62 -9.28 -5.47
C GLU A 217 5.66 -10.24 -4.93
N VAL A 218 5.92 -11.31 -5.69
CA VAL A 218 7.03 -12.21 -5.48
C VAL A 218 7.85 -12.26 -6.77
N HIS A 219 9.13 -11.92 -6.68
CA HIS A 219 10.08 -11.91 -7.78
C HIS A 219 11.09 -13.04 -7.59
N PHE A 220 11.43 -13.73 -8.68
CA PHE A 220 12.45 -14.79 -8.71
C PHE A 220 13.02 -14.95 -10.12
N PRO A 221 14.19 -15.60 -10.30
CA PRO A 221 14.80 -15.77 -11.62
C PRO A 221 13.86 -16.48 -12.62
N LYS A 222 13.77 -15.98 -13.86
CA LYS A 222 12.90 -16.59 -14.89
C LYS A 222 13.29 -18.01 -15.28
N ASP A 223 14.59 -18.27 -15.27
CA ASP A 223 15.18 -19.57 -15.60
C ASP A 223 15.11 -20.56 -14.42
N PHE A 224 14.44 -20.20 -13.33
CA PHE A 224 14.31 -21.06 -12.18
C PHE A 224 13.38 -22.26 -12.46
N GLU A 225 13.97 -23.37 -12.89
CA GLU A 225 13.27 -24.58 -13.34
C GLU A 225 12.20 -25.10 -12.34
N GLU A 226 12.45 -25.00 -11.03
CA GLU A 226 11.56 -25.55 -10.01
C GLU A 226 10.23 -24.75 -9.89
N PHE A 227 10.22 -23.52 -10.41
CA PHE A 227 9.08 -22.61 -10.51
C PHE A 227 8.73 -22.21 -11.95
N ALA A 228 9.47 -22.66 -12.96
CA ALA A 228 9.22 -22.38 -14.37
C ALA A 228 7.93 -23.08 -14.86
N THR A 229 6.78 -22.46 -14.59
CA THR A 229 5.47 -22.93 -15.02
C THR A 229 4.65 -21.84 -15.70
N ARG A 230 3.53 -22.22 -16.33
CA ARG A 230 2.60 -21.31 -17.02
C ARG A 230 1.58 -20.63 -16.12
N GLY A 231 1.63 -20.87 -14.81
CA GLY A 231 0.75 -20.22 -13.85
C GLY A 231 0.90 -20.74 -12.43
N TYR A 232 0.34 -20.00 -11.47
CA TYR A 232 0.46 -20.30 -10.05
C TYR A 232 -0.87 -20.26 -9.34
N ILE A 233 -1.06 -21.12 -8.34
CA ILE A 233 -2.18 -21.04 -7.41
C ILE A 233 -1.76 -20.18 -6.23
N GLY A 234 -2.49 -19.10 -5.99
CA GLY A 234 -2.40 -18.33 -4.76
C GLY A 234 -3.42 -18.79 -3.73
N LYS A 235 -3.03 -18.77 -2.46
CA LYS A 235 -3.94 -18.93 -1.32
C LYS A 235 -3.67 -17.83 -0.31
N ILE A 236 -4.71 -17.44 0.42
CA ILE A 236 -4.61 -16.61 1.63
C ILE A 236 -5.24 -17.39 2.78
N ASN A 237 -4.48 -17.65 3.84
CA ASN A 237 -4.91 -18.40 5.03
C ASN A 237 -5.63 -19.72 4.64
N ASN A 238 -5.01 -20.49 3.74
CA ASN A 238 -5.53 -21.73 3.14
C ASN A 238 -6.80 -21.60 2.26
N VAL A 239 -7.33 -20.41 2.04
CA VAL A 239 -8.40 -20.16 1.07
C VAL A 239 -7.79 -19.94 -0.30
N THR A 240 -8.10 -20.82 -1.25
CA THR A 240 -7.68 -20.66 -2.65
C THR A 240 -8.30 -19.40 -3.26
N LEU A 241 -7.42 -18.57 -3.83
CA LEU A 241 -7.78 -17.32 -4.47
C LEU A 241 -8.42 -17.54 -5.84
N PHE A 242 -9.12 -16.51 -6.32
CA PHE A 242 -9.57 -16.45 -7.70
C PHE A 242 -8.39 -16.48 -8.66
N ARG A 243 -8.62 -16.99 -9.88
CA ARG A 243 -7.57 -17.03 -10.92
C ARG A 243 -7.11 -15.62 -11.29
N SER A 244 -8.02 -14.66 -11.27
CA SER A 244 -7.78 -13.24 -11.52
C SER A 244 -6.81 -12.62 -10.51
N SER A 245 -6.88 -13.05 -9.25
CA SER A 245 -6.06 -12.48 -8.17
C SER A 245 -4.59 -12.87 -8.19
N VAL A 246 -4.16 -13.75 -9.10
CA VAL A 246 -2.76 -14.20 -9.20
C VAL A 246 -2.30 -14.16 -10.65
N THR A 247 -1.46 -13.20 -10.97
CA THR A 247 -1.03 -12.90 -12.34
C THR A 247 0.49 -12.99 -12.46
N VAL A 248 0.98 -13.32 -13.65
CA VAL A 248 2.42 -13.42 -13.94
C VAL A 248 2.81 -12.25 -14.82
N ASP A 249 3.96 -11.66 -14.55
CA ASP A 249 4.61 -10.65 -15.36
C ASP A 249 6.07 -11.06 -15.60
N ASP A 250 6.37 -11.39 -16.86
CA ASP A 250 7.71 -11.74 -17.34
C ASP A 250 8.33 -10.61 -18.18
N PHE A 251 7.79 -9.39 -18.14
CA PHE A 251 8.16 -8.32 -19.07
C PHE A 251 8.65 -7.06 -18.39
N THR A 252 8.20 -6.77 -17.16
CA THR A 252 8.66 -5.60 -16.41
C THR A 252 10.14 -5.70 -16.05
N ASN A 253 10.57 -6.85 -15.51
CA ASN A 253 11.97 -7.12 -15.21
C ASN A 253 12.52 -8.17 -16.20
N ILE A 254 13.68 -7.91 -16.80
CA ILE A 254 14.17 -8.75 -17.91
C ILE A 254 14.67 -10.13 -17.46
N ASP A 255 15.25 -10.21 -16.27
CA ASP A 255 15.85 -11.43 -15.72
C ASP A 255 14.98 -12.11 -14.65
N GLU A 256 13.91 -11.44 -14.21
CA GLU A 256 13.06 -11.88 -13.11
C GLU A 256 11.61 -12.07 -13.56
N ARG A 257 11.00 -13.14 -13.08
CA ARG A 257 9.56 -13.34 -13.13
C ARG A 257 8.94 -12.69 -11.90
N THR A 258 7.93 -11.87 -12.12
CA THR A 258 7.11 -11.30 -11.06
C THR A 258 5.77 -12.02 -11.02
N VAL A 259 5.32 -12.39 -9.82
CA VAL A 259 3.98 -12.90 -9.59
C VAL A 259 3.25 -11.95 -8.68
N HIS A 260 2.15 -11.37 -9.17
CA HIS A 260 1.34 -10.42 -8.42
C HIS A 260 0.19 -11.14 -7.73
N PHE A 261 -0.03 -10.80 -6.47
CA PHE A 261 -1.27 -11.04 -5.75
C PHE A 261 -2.07 -9.75 -5.74
N VAL A 262 -3.17 -9.69 -6.48
CA VAL A 262 -4.06 -8.52 -6.54
C VAL A 262 -5.42 -8.91 -5.97
N ILE A 263 -5.69 -8.48 -4.74
CA ILE A 263 -6.86 -8.88 -3.96
C ILE A 263 -7.80 -7.69 -3.81
N LEU A 264 -8.92 -7.72 -4.51
CA LEU A 264 -9.96 -6.70 -4.40
C LEU A 264 -10.70 -6.79 -3.06
N GLN A 265 -11.29 -5.69 -2.62
CA GLN A 265 -12.02 -5.59 -1.34
C GLN A 265 -13.07 -6.70 -1.13
N ASP A 266 -13.86 -7.00 -2.15
CA ASP A 266 -14.89 -8.04 -2.13
C ASP A 266 -14.26 -9.44 -2.01
N HIS A 267 -13.12 -9.69 -2.66
CA HIS A 267 -12.36 -10.92 -2.50
C HIS A 267 -11.85 -11.09 -1.06
N ILE A 268 -11.42 -10.02 -0.38
CA ILE A 268 -11.04 -10.05 1.05
C ILE A 268 -12.23 -10.52 1.90
N ASN A 269 -13.43 -9.98 1.66
CA ASN A 269 -14.65 -10.38 2.35
C ASN A 269 -15.00 -11.86 2.10
N ILE A 270 -14.81 -12.35 0.88
CA ILE A 270 -15.01 -13.77 0.53
C ILE A 270 -14.01 -14.66 1.26
N ILE A 271 -12.73 -14.27 1.31
CA ILE A 271 -11.69 -15.00 2.04
C ILE A 271 -12.07 -15.08 3.52
N LYS A 272 -12.41 -13.95 4.15
CA LYS A 272 -12.86 -13.88 5.54
C LYS A 272 -14.04 -14.81 5.81
N SER A 273 -15.08 -14.74 4.99
CA SER A 273 -16.26 -15.60 5.13
C SER A 273 -15.94 -17.10 5.00
N ARG A 274 -14.96 -17.47 4.17
CA ARG A 274 -14.52 -18.87 4.04
C ARG A 274 -13.67 -19.32 5.24
N MET A 275 -12.82 -18.44 5.78
CA MET A 275 -12.04 -18.73 6.99
C MET A 275 -12.94 -18.95 8.20
N ASP A 276 -13.95 -18.11 8.42
CA ASP A 276 -14.90 -18.21 9.54
C ASP A 276 -15.66 -19.55 9.58
N ARG A 277 -15.74 -20.24 8.42
CA ARG A 277 -16.38 -21.56 8.31
C ARG A 277 -15.43 -22.72 8.63
N SER A 278 -14.15 -22.43 8.82
CA SER A 278 -13.06 -23.40 8.97
C SER A 278 -12.26 -23.26 10.27
N SER A 279 -12.44 -22.18 11.04
CA SER A 279 -11.68 -21.86 12.25
C SER A 279 -12.57 -21.18 13.31
N ASP A 280 -12.24 -21.37 14.60
CA ASP A 280 -12.92 -20.71 15.73
C ASP A 280 -12.37 -19.29 16.01
N ALA A 281 -11.24 -18.90 15.41
CA ALA A 281 -10.62 -17.59 15.59
C ALA A 281 -10.13 -17.01 14.26
N THR A 282 -10.36 -15.70 14.07
CA THR A 282 -9.81 -14.94 12.95
C THR A 282 -8.32 -14.68 13.22
N PRO A 283 -7.42 -15.02 12.28
CA PRO A 283 -5.99 -14.77 12.43
C PRO A 283 -5.70 -13.26 12.43
N ASP A 284 -4.58 -12.87 13.03
CA ASP A 284 -4.02 -11.50 13.02
C ASP A 284 -3.15 -11.22 11.78
N THR A 285 -2.93 -12.22 10.94
CA THR A 285 -2.15 -12.11 9.70
C THR A 285 -2.93 -12.59 8.47
N MET A 286 -2.55 -12.01 7.34
CA MET A 286 -2.84 -12.51 6.00
C MET A 286 -1.67 -13.39 5.56
N ALA A 287 -1.86 -14.71 5.54
CA ALA A 287 -0.83 -15.69 5.22
C ALA A 287 -0.92 -16.12 3.75
N PHE A 288 0.02 -15.67 2.94
CA PHE A 288 0.06 -15.94 1.51
C PHE A 288 0.77 -17.26 1.21
N THR A 289 0.29 -17.94 0.18
CA THR A 289 0.92 -19.13 -0.37
C THR A 289 0.89 -19.07 -1.88
N LEU A 290 2.05 -19.19 -2.51
CA LEU A 290 2.22 -19.33 -3.94
C LEU A 290 2.65 -20.76 -4.27
N GLU A 291 1.86 -21.47 -5.07
CA GLU A 291 2.15 -22.84 -5.50
C GLU A 291 2.21 -22.92 -7.02
N LYS A 292 3.18 -23.66 -7.56
CA LYS A 292 3.18 -24.00 -8.99
C LYS A 292 1.92 -24.79 -9.37
N THR A 293 1.37 -24.52 -10.56
CA THR A 293 0.32 -25.35 -11.15
C THR A 293 0.64 -25.68 -12.60
N GLN A 294 0.12 -26.80 -13.12
CA GLN A 294 0.20 -27.17 -14.53
C GLN A 294 -0.93 -26.55 -15.37
N ASP A 295 -1.92 -25.94 -14.73
CA ASP A 295 -2.97 -25.18 -15.42
C ASP A 295 -2.35 -23.96 -16.11
N ILE A 296 -2.48 -23.88 -17.43
CA ILE A 296 -2.06 -22.70 -18.21
C ILE A 296 -2.88 -21.49 -17.74
N ARG A 297 -2.21 -20.43 -17.30
CA ARG A 297 -2.83 -19.15 -16.93
C ARG A 297 -2.44 -18.05 -17.90
N SER A 298 -3.19 -16.95 -17.86
CA SER A 298 -2.93 -15.75 -18.66
C SER A 298 -1.51 -15.28 -18.45
N GLN A 299 -0.80 -14.97 -19.54
CA GLN A 299 0.62 -14.59 -19.49
C GLN A 299 0.81 -13.11 -19.12
N LEU A 300 -0.23 -12.30 -19.34
CA LEU A 300 -0.31 -10.91 -18.91
C LEU A 300 -1.75 -10.62 -18.49
N SER A 301 -1.91 -9.85 -17.43
CA SER A 301 -3.22 -9.39 -16.95
C SER A 301 -3.10 -7.96 -16.46
N ALA A 302 -4.08 -7.14 -16.79
CA ALA A 302 -4.18 -5.76 -16.33
C ALA A 302 -5.60 -5.46 -15.84
N TYR A 303 -5.71 -4.56 -14.87
CA TYR A 303 -7.00 -4.07 -14.36
C TYR A 303 -7.27 -2.66 -14.88
N SER A 304 -8.54 -2.32 -15.07
CA SER A 304 -8.93 -0.91 -15.22
C SER A 304 -8.56 -0.13 -13.96
N ARG A 305 -8.39 1.19 -14.09
CA ARG A 305 -7.97 2.06 -12.96
C ARG A 305 -8.85 1.89 -11.71
N ASN A 306 -10.14 1.59 -11.90
CA ASN A 306 -11.11 1.39 -10.83
C ASN A 306 -11.33 -0.09 -10.47
N GLY A 307 -10.57 -1.03 -11.05
CA GLY A 307 -10.68 -2.46 -10.78
C GLY A 307 -11.84 -3.19 -11.46
N ASP A 308 -12.81 -2.49 -12.04
CA ASP A 308 -14.04 -3.09 -12.59
C ASP A 308 -13.83 -4.08 -13.73
N PHE A 309 -12.76 -3.92 -14.52
CA PHE A 309 -12.48 -4.77 -15.66
C PHE A 309 -11.10 -5.39 -15.53
N GLN A 310 -11.02 -6.68 -15.79
CA GLN A 310 -9.77 -7.37 -16.01
C GLN A 310 -9.59 -7.65 -17.50
N VAL A 311 -8.41 -7.31 -18.02
CA VAL A 311 -7.98 -7.66 -19.37
C VAL A 311 -6.85 -8.68 -19.26
N ASP A 312 -7.14 -9.90 -19.69
CA ASP A 312 -6.15 -10.95 -19.83
C ASP A 312 -5.63 -11.00 -21.26
N MET A 313 -4.32 -11.12 -21.41
CA MET A 313 -3.66 -11.38 -22.69
C MET A 313 -2.91 -12.72 -22.64
N THR A 314 -3.12 -13.51 -23.68
CA THR A 314 -2.35 -14.74 -23.96
C THR A 314 -1.91 -14.70 -25.42
N TRP A 315 -0.82 -15.39 -25.75
CA TRP A 315 -0.41 -15.54 -27.14
C TRP A 315 0.15 -16.92 -27.45
N GLU A 316 0.11 -17.26 -28.74
CA GLU A 316 0.75 -18.45 -29.29
C GLU A 316 1.53 -18.09 -30.56
N PRO A 317 2.79 -18.54 -30.71
CA PRO A 317 3.54 -19.43 -29.82
C PRO A 317 4.15 -18.71 -28.60
N GLU A 318 4.51 -19.46 -27.55
CA GLU A 318 4.94 -18.94 -26.24
C GLU A 318 6.09 -17.91 -26.31
N VAL A 319 7.06 -18.13 -27.20
CA VAL A 319 8.15 -17.19 -27.48
C VAL A 319 7.81 -16.40 -28.73
N VAL A 320 7.80 -15.06 -28.59
CA VAL A 320 7.59 -14.14 -29.71
C VAL A 320 8.92 -13.85 -30.39
N LEU A 321 9.10 -14.32 -31.62
CA LEU A 321 10.30 -14.08 -32.43
C LEU A 321 10.01 -13.13 -33.60
N PRO A 322 11.00 -12.36 -34.08
CA PRO A 322 10.86 -11.59 -35.31
C PRO A 322 10.39 -12.45 -36.48
N GLU A 323 9.48 -11.92 -37.30
CA GLU A 323 8.95 -12.57 -38.51
C GLU A 323 8.14 -13.86 -38.24
N GLN A 324 7.90 -14.23 -36.98
CA GLN A 324 7.02 -15.33 -36.60
C GLN A 324 5.59 -14.84 -36.43
N GLU A 325 4.64 -15.49 -37.12
CA GLU A 325 3.22 -15.24 -36.90
C GLU A 325 2.84 -15.59 -35.45
N THR A 326 2.39 -14.59 -34.71
CA THR A 326 2.00 -14.71 -33.30
C THR A 326 0.56 -14.26 -33.14
N LYS A 327 -0.28 -15.12 -32.57
CA LYS A 327 -1.68 -14.82 -32.31
C LYS A 327 -1.86 -14.32 -30.89
N PHE A 328 -2.24 -13.06 -30.73
CA PHE A 328 -2.62 -12.48 -29.45
C PHE A 328 -4.12 -12.66 -29.20
N ILE A 329 -4.47 -13.11 -28.00
CA ILE A 329 -5.85 -13.36 -27.57
C ILE A 329 -6.09 -12.50 -26.33
N PHE A 330 -7.01 -11.55 -26.46
CA PHE A 330 -7.47 -10.71 -25.37
C PHE A 330 -8.79 -11.24 -24.83
N THR A 331 -8.85 -11.44 -23.52
CA THR A 331 -10.11 -11.75 -22.82
C THR A 331 -10.40 -10.61 -21.86
N ILE A 332 -11.50 -9.91 -22.09
CA ILE A 332 -11.97 -8.84 -21.21
C ILE A 332 -13.10 -9.43 -20.37
N ARG A 333 -12.97 -9.31 -19.06
CA ARG A 333 -13.96 -9.80 -18.09
C ARG A 333 -14.35 -8.68 -17.15
N ASP A 334 -15.58 -8.78 -16.68
CA ASP A 334 -15.96 -8.11 -15.45
C ASP A 334 -15.10 -8.71 -14.33
N ALA A 335 -14.39 -7.87 -13.57
CA ALA A 335 -13.47 -8.36 -12.54
C ALA A 335 -14.20 -9.10 -11.41
N TYR A 336 -15.51 -8.89 -11.27
CA TYR A 336 -16.35 -9.45 -10.23
C TYR A 336 -17.05 -10.77 -10.63
N THR A 337 -17.01 -11.20 -11.91
CA THR A 337 -17.70 -12.43 -12.39
C THR A 337 -16.89 -13.26 -13.41
#